data_AF-A0A1V9R6P6-F1
#
_entry.id   AF-A0A1V9R6P6-F1
#
_cell.length_a   1.000
_cell.length_b   1.000
_cell.length_c   1.000
_cell.angle_alpha   90.00
_cell.angle_beta   90.00
_cell.angle_gamma   90.00
#
_symmetry.space_group_name_H-M   'P 1'
#
loop_
_entity.id
_entity.type
_entity.pdbx_description
1 polymer ?
#
loop_
_entity_poly.entity_id
_entity_poly.type
_entity_poly.pdbx_seq_one_letter_code
_entity_poly.pdbx_strand_id
1 'polypeptide(L)' 'MIDVEKLSKELEDRFPDVQFEVYDDCVEIDFDFNSIEIMFHSKGDIDIKTMYLQPKYLKKVGEIVSLVGDNIELVEE' A
#
# COMPACT_ATOMS: atom_id res chain seq x y z
N MET A 1 -4.45 13.03 2.96
CA MET A 1 -2.98 13.19 3.12
C MET A 1 -2.47 11.99 3.90
N ILE A 2 -1.28 11.48 3.59
CA ILE A 2 -0.71 10.35 4.33
C ILE A 2 0.49 10.80 5.16
N ASP A 3 0.70 10.16 6.31
CA ASP A 3 1.95 10.27 7.06
C ASP A 3 2.90 9.17 6.57
N VAL A 4 3.79 9.53 5.64
CA VAL A 4 4.72 8.61 4.97
C VAL A 4 5.61 7.88 5.99
N GLU A 5 6.16 8.59 6.97
CA GLU A 5 7.06 8.00 7.96
C GLU A 5 6.34 6.98 8.85
N LYS A 6 5.13 7.34 9.31
CA LYS A 6 4.30 6.45 10.13
C LYS A 6 3.88 5.21 9.33
N LEU A 7 3.39 5.39 8.11
CA LEU A 7 2.91 4.28 7.27
C LEU A 7 4.06 3.35 6.88
N SER A 8 5.21 3.90 6.47
CA SER A 8 6.40 3.10 6.12
C SER A 8 6.81 2.19 7.27
N LYS A 9 6.89 2.75 8.49
CA LYS A 9 7.25 1.98 9.68
C LYS A 9 6.23 0.89 10.01
N GLU A 10 4.94 1.19 9.93
CA GLU A 10 3.90 0.20 10.23
C GLU A 10 3.88 -0.95 9.20
N LEU A 11 4.17 -0.66 7.93
CA LEU A 11 4.32 -1.66 6.87
C LEU A 11 5.54 -2.57 7.11
N GLU A 12 6.70 -1.98 7.41
CA GLU A 12 7.94 -2.73 7.71
C GLU A 12 7.80 -3.61 8.96
N ASP A 13 7.17 -3.10 10.03
CA ASP A 13 6.97 -3.84 11.28
C ASP A 13 6.03 -5.04 11.09
N ARG A 14 4.99 -4.91 10.25
CA ARG A 14 3.98 -5.96 10.03
C ARG A 14 4.33 -6.95 8.92
N PHE A 15 5.09 -6.52 7.92
CA PHE A 15 5.43 -7.31 6.73
C PHE A 15 6.94 -7.23 6.43
N PRO A 16 7.80 -7.73 7.34
CA PRO A 16 9.26 -7.56 7.23
C PRO A 16 9.90 -8.30 6.04
N ASP A 17 9.13 -9.16 5.35
CA ASP A 17 9.53 -9.89 4.15
C ASP A 17 9.09 -9.21 2.84
N VAL A 18 8.54 -8.00 2.92
CA VAL A 18 8.07 -7.20 1.78
C VAL A 18 8.87 -5.92 1.67
N GLN A 19 9.25 -5.56 0.45
CA GLN A 19 9.85 -4.26 0.17
C GLN A 19 8.74 -3.26 -0.16
N PHE A 20 8.80 -2.11 0.50
CA PHE A 20 7.86 -1.02 0.31
C PHE A 20 8.60 0.24 -0.13
N GLU A 21 8.06 0.93 -1.12
CA GLU A 21 8.41 2.33 -1.39
C GLU A 21 7.15 3.17 -1.21
N VAL A 22 7.19 4.11 -0.25
CA VAL A 22 6.04 4.92 0.14
C VAL A 22 6.27 6.36 -0.31
N TYR A 23 5.35 6.87 -1.11
CA TYR A 23 5.32 8.22 -1.65
C TYR A 23 4.05 8.95 -1.18
N ASP A 24 3.95 10.26 -1.42
CA ASP A 24 2.80 11.06 -0.99
C ASP A 24 1.47 10.71 -1.68
N ASP A 25 1.52 9.96 -2.78
CA ASP A 25 0.38 9.58 -3.63
C ASP A 25 0.35 8.10 -4.04
N CYS A 26 1.39 7.32 -3.73
CA CYS A 26 1.41 5.88 -3.98
C CYS A 26 2.23 5.07 -2.96
N VAL A 27 1.92 3.78 -2.88
CA VAL A 27 2.74 2.75 -2.23
C VAL A 27 3.07 1.68 -3.26
N GLU A 28 4.36 1.49 -3.52
CA GLU A 28 4.87 0.37 -4.30
C GLU A 28 5.24 -0.80 -3.39
N ILE A 29 4.90 -2.01 -3.80
CA ILE A 29 5.01 -3.23 -3.01
C ILE A 29 5.68 -4.30 -3.86
N ASP A 30 6.87 -4.73 -3.45
CA ASP A 30 7.61 -5.78 -4.13
C ASP A 30 8.00 -6.91 -3.17
N PHE A 31 7.71 -8.16 -3.57
CA PHE A 31 8.12 -9.35 -2.83
C PHE A 31 8.06 -10.60 -3.71
N ASP A 32 9.05 -11.47 -3.57
CA ASP A 32 9.28 -12.61 -4.47
C ASP A 32 9.28 -12.19 -5.95
N PHE A 33 8.26 -12.61 -6.72
CA PHE A 33 8.03 -12.22 -8.12
C PHE A 33 6.83 -11.26 -8.27
N ASN A 34 6.20 -10.87 -7.15
CA ASN A 34 5.00 -10.05 -7.14
C ASN A 34 5.37 -8.58 -7.06
N SER A 35 4.60 -7.76 -7.77
CA SER A 35 4.74 -6.31 -7.80
C SER A 35 3.36 -5.67 -7.90
N ILE A 36 3.02 -4.83 -6.92
CA ILE A 36 1.75 -4.13 -6.79
C ILE A 36 2.02 -2.65 -6.53
N GLU A 37 1.25 -1.79 -7.17
CA GLU A 37 1.22 -0.35 -6.94
C GLU A 37 -0.17 0.03 -6.42
N ILE A 38 -0.23 0.70 -5.28
CA ILE A 38 -1.45 1.26 -4.69
C ILE A 38 -1.36 2.78 -4.80
N MET A 39 -2.15 3.40 -5.67
CA MET A 39 -2.24 4.86 -5.76
C MET A 39 -3.45 5.37 -5.00
N PHE A 40 -3.32 6.50 -4.35
CA PHE A 40 -4.40 7.15 -3.61
C PHE A 40 -4.57 8.58 -4.08
N HIS A 41 -5.83 8.95 -4.30
CA HIS A 41 -6.21 10.23 -4.87
C HIS A 41 -6.68 11.20 -3.80
N SER A 42 -6.60 12.50 -4.09
CA SER A 42 -7.03 13.56 -3.17
C SER A 42 -8.48 13.45 -2.69
N LYS A 43 -9.33 12.72 -3.42
CA LYS A 43 -10.74 12.47 -3.08
C LYS A 43 -10.97 11.21 -2.25
N GLY A 44 -9.91 10.51 -1.85
CA GLY A 44 -9.99 9.26 -1.08
C GLY A 44 -10.21 8.00 -1.92
N ASP A 45 -10.25 8.13 -3.25
CA ASP A 45 -10.29 6.99 -4.15
C ASP A 45 -8.93 6.27 -4.17
N ILE A 46 -8.94 4.94 -4.33
CA ILE A 46 -7.74 4.11 -4.40
C ILE A 46 -7.74 3.32 -5.71
N ASP A 47 -6.65 3.38 -6.45
CA ASP A 47 -6.38 2.54 -7.61
C ASP A 47 -5.32 1.50 -7.26
N ILE A 48 -5.57 0.23 -7.61
CA ILE A 48 -4.62 -0.86 -7.38
C ILE A 48 -4.21 -1.44 -8.73
N LYS A 49 -2.92 -1.37 -9.04
CA LYS A 49 -2.33 -1.98 -10.23
C LYS A 49 -1.44 -3.14 -9.83
N THR A 50 -1.61 -4.27 -10.49
CA THR A 50 -0.75 -5.45 -10.30
C THR A 50 0.00 -5.73 -11.60
N MET A 51 1.33 -5.75 -11.56
CA MET A 51 2.12 -6.26 -12.70
C MET A 51 2.19 -7.79 -12.67
N TYR A 52 2.37 -8.37 -11.48
CA TYR A 52 2.30 -9.80 -11.26
C TYR A 52 1.83 -10.08 -9.83
N LEU A 53 0.86 -10.98 -9.66
CA LEU A 53 0.36 -11.40 -8.37
C LEU A 53 -0.04 -12.88 -8.37
N GLN A 54 0.65 -13.68 -7.57
CA GLN A 54 0.30 -15.09 -7.40
C GLN A 54 -0.92 -15.22 -6.47
N PRO A 55 -1.92 -16.06 -6.80
CA PRO A 55 -3.15 -16.19 -6.02
C PRO A 55 -2.94 -16.49 -4.53
N LYS A 56 -1.88 -17.24 -4.16
CA LYS A 56 -1.54 -17.54 -2.76
C LYS A 56 -1.27 -16.29 -1.90
N TYR A 57 -0.92 -15.16 -2.53
CA TYR A 57 -0.61 -13.91 -1.84
C TYR A 57 -1.76 -12.90 -1.85
N LEU A 58 -2.90 -13.21 -2.46
CA LEU A 58 -4.07 -12.31 -2.50
C LEU A 58 -4.50 -11.85 -1.11
N LYS A 59 -4.49 -12.75 -0.13
CA LYS A 59 -4.83 -12.41 1.26
C LYS A 59 -3.85 -11.39 1.86
N LYS A 60 -2.55 -11.63 1.69
CA LYS A 60 -1.49 -10.75 2.18
C LYS A 60 -1.59 -9.35 1.55
N VAL A 61 -1.76 -9.30 0.23
CA VAL A 61 -1.95 -8.02 -0.48
C VAL A 61 -3.21 -7.30 -0.02
N GLY A 62 -4.32 -8.03 0.19
CA GLY A 62 -5.55 -7.45 0.73
C GLY A 62 -5.37 -6.85 2.13
N GLU A 63 -4.58 -7.48 2.99
CA GLU A 63 -4.23 -6.94 4.31
C GLU A 63 -3.38 -5.67 4.21
N ILE A 64 -2.42 -5.62 3.26
CA ILE A 64 -1.62 -4.41 3.00
C ILE A 64 -2.51 -3.28 2.47
N VAL A 65 -3.35 -3.55 1.47
CA VAL A 65 -4.28 -2.57 0.90
C VAL A 65 -5.19 -1.99 1.99
N SER A 66 -5.71 -2.84 2.88
CA SER A 66 -6.52 -2.40 4.01
C SER A 66 -5.74 -1.45 4.92
N LEU A 67 -4.50 -1.79 5.28
CA LEU A 67 -3.66 -0.96 6.13
C LEU A 67 -3.32 0.39 5.48
N VAL A 68 -3.02 0.40 4.19
CA VAL A 68 -2.80 1.66 3.44
C VAL A 68 -4.07 2.51 3.48
N GLY A 69 -5.23 1.91 3.21
CA GLY A 69 -6.53 2.61 3.27
C GLY A 69 -6.84 3.24 4.62
N ASP A 70 -6.54 2.53 5.73
CA ASP A 70 -6.76 3.03 7.10
C ASP A 70 -5.88 4.24 7.47
N ASN A 71 -4.81 4.49 6.70
CA ASN A 71 -3.88 5.61 6.92
C ASN A 71 -4.11 6.78 5.95
N ILE A 72 -5.14 6.74 5.10
CA ILE A 72 -5.51 7.87 4.23
C ILE A 72 -6.42 8.81 5.01
N GLU A 73 -5.92 10.01 5.33
CA GLU A 73 -6.77 11.08 5.85
C GLU A 73 -7.56 11.72 4.72
N LEU A 74 -8.89 11.67 4.81
CA LEU A 74 -9.78 12.42 3.92
C LEU A 74 -9.68 13.91 4.25
N VAL A 75 -9.38 14.74 3.25
CA VAL A 75 -9.49 16.19 3.38
C VAL A 75 -10.94 16.52 3.06
N GLU A 76 -11.73 16.88 4.07
CA GLU A 76 -13.07 17.43 3.84
C GLU A 76 -12.91 18.83 3.19
N GLU A 77 -13.46 19.01 1.98
CA GLU A 77 -13.57 20.32 1.30
C GLU A 77 -14.67 21.20 1.92
#